data_AF-A0A2V7VRG4-F1
#
_entry.id   AF-A0A2V7VRG4-F1
#
_cell.length_a   1.000
_cell.length_b   1.000
_cell.length_c   1.000
_cell.angle_alpha   90.00
_cell.angle_beta   90.00
_cell.angle_gamma   90.00
#
_symmetry.space_group_name_H-M   'P 1'
#
loop_
_entity.id
_entity.type
_entity.pdbx_description
1 polymer ?
#
loop_
_entity_poly.entity_id
_entity_poly.type
_entity_poly.pdbx_seq_one_letter_code
_entity_poly.pdbx_strand_id
1 'polypeptide(L)'
;PPDSLEPSVRGFARATAFRASAYRATADEGTHLPESAAAVRASRRRLAIPVVVVTAGRGADPVWRDLQRDQVGLSQRGCQVIAEHSGHAIALGQPEAVVDAIRATVDAARGRNDAPPCG
;
A
#
# COMPACT_ATOMS: atom_id res chain seq x y z
N PRO A 1 -10.82 8.82 7.62
CA PRO A 1 -12.13 8.95 8.30
C PRO A 1 -13.08 9.74 7.39
N PRO A 2 -14.41 9.74 7.57
CA PRO A 2 -15.32 10.49 6.70
C PRO A 2 -14.95 11.98 6.56
N ASP A 3 -14.34 12.56 7.59
CA ASP A 3 -13.88 13.95 7.62
C ASP A 3 -12.66 14.23 6.73
N SER A 4 -11.96 13.18 6.29
CA SER A 4 -10.88 13.30 5.30
C SER A 4 -11.39 13.28 3.85
N LEU A 5 -12.69 13.15 3.62
CA LEU A 5 -13.32 13.23 2.30
C LEU A 5 -13.77 14.66 1.99
N GLU A 6 -13.83 15.00 0.70
CA GLU A 6 -14.35 16.30 0.23
C GLU A 6 -15.84 16.45 0.63
N PRO A 7 -16.28 17.65 1.09
CA PRO A 7 -17.64 17.86 1.63
C PRO A 7 -18.79 17.35 0.77
N SER A 8 -18.73 17.53 -0.56
CA SER A 8 -19.79 17.08 -1.48
C SER A 8 -19.94 15.55 -1.51
N VAL A 9 -18.88 14.80 -1.20
CA VAL A 9 -18.87 13.33 -1.25
C VAL A 9 -19.24 12.69 0.09
N ARG A 10 -19.15 13.42 1.21
CA ARG A 10 -19.39 12.88 2.57
C ARG A 10 -20.79 12.30 2.73
N GLY A 11 -21.82 12.98 2.20
CA GLY A 11 -23.20 12.53 2.27
C GLY A 11 -23.43 11.20 1.56
N PHE A 12 -22.83 11.04 0.37
CA PHE A 12 -22.91 9.81 -0.40
C PHE A 12 -22.15 8.66 0.29
N ALA A 13 -20.93 8.92 0.76
CA ALA A 13 -20.13 7.93 1.49
C ALA A 13 -20.85 7.42 2.74
N ARG A 14 -21.53 8.32 3.48
CA ARG A 14 -22.33 7.94 4.64
C ARG A 14 -23.53 7.07 4.24
N ALA A 15 -24.24 7.43 3.17
CA ALA A 15 -25.42 6.72 2.69
C ALA A 15 -25.12 5.31 2.12
N THR A 16 -23.89 5.05 1.70
CA THR A 16 -23.45 3.73 1.24
C THR A 16 -22.82 2.90 2.35
N ALA A 17 -22.10 3.52 3.29
CA ALA A 17 -21.43 2.84 4.40
C ALA A 17 -22.39 2.06 5.32
N PHE A 18 -23.62 2.54 5.52
CA PHE A 18 -24.60 1.90 6.42
C PHE A 18 -25.55 0.92 5.73
N ARG A 19 -25.29 0.52 4.47
CA ARG A 19 -26.13 -0.45 3.77
C ARG A 19 -25.84 -1.86 4.24
N ALA A 20 -26.87 -2.72 4.30
CA ALA A 20 -26.70 -4.14 4.64
C ALA A 20 -25.72 -4.87 3.69
N SER A 21 -25.57 -4.39 2.44
CA SER A 21 -24.57 -4.89 1.50
C SER A 21 -23.14 -4.50 1.89
N ALA A 22 -22.93 -3.29 2.43
CA ALA A 22 -21.63 -2.84 2.90
C ALA A 22 -21.16 -3.67 4.10
N TYR A 23 -22.04 -3.89 5.09
CA TYR A 23 -21.74 -4.75 6.23
C TYR A 23 -21.45 -6.20 5.84
N ARG A 24 -22.22 -6.76 4.90
CA ARG A 24 -21.95 -8.10 4.37
C ARG A 24 -20.59 -8.18 3.69
N ALA A 25 -20.27 -7.22 2.82
CA ALA A 25 -18.97 -7.17 2.15
C ALA A 25 -17.79 -7.10 3.14
N THR A 26 -17.89 -6.28 4.20
CA THR A 26 -16.86 -6.23 5.25
C THR A 26 -16.73 -7.54 6.01
N ALA A 27 -17.85 -8.21 6.32
CA ALA A 27 -17.83 -9.50 7.01
C ALA A 27 -17.23 -10.61 6.12
N ASP A 28 -17.61 -10.64 4.85
CA ASP A 28 -17.05 -11.57 3.86
C ASP A 28 -15.54 -11.34 3.69
N GLU A 29 -15.08 -10.09 3.63
CA GLU A 29 -13.65 -9.76 3.62
C GLU A 29 -12.95 -10.31 4.88
N GLY A 30 -13.50 -10.02 6.06
CA GLY A 30 -12.96 -10.50 7.33
C GLY A 30 -12.79 -12.02 7.41
N THR A 31 -13.77 -12.76 6.88
CA THR A 31 -13.76 -14.24 6.90
C THR A 31 -12.78 -14.85 5.90
N HIS A 32 -12.55 -14.21 4.75
CA HIS A 32 -11.68 -14.75 3.68
C HIS A 32 -10.25 -14.21 3.70
N LEU A 33 -9.95 -13.17 4.50
CA LEU A 33 -8.60 -12.64 4.67
C LEU A 33 -7.53 -13.71 4.99
N PRO A 34 -7.76 -14.67 5.91
CA PRO A 34 -6.76 -15.69 6.22
C PRO A 34 -6.42 -16.61 5.04
N GLU A 35 -7.45 -17.03 4.28
CA GLU A 35 -7.29 -17.88 3.10
C GLU A 35 -6.53 -17.13 2.00
N SER A 36 -6.93 -15.89 1.70
CA SER A 36 -6.24 -15.03 0.75
C SER A 36 -4.76 -14.82 1.13
N ALA A 37 -4.49 -14.54 2.40
CA ALA A 37 -3.12 -14.40 2.90
C ALA A 37 -2.30 -15.69 2.77
N ALA A 38 -2.91 -16.85 3.01
CA ALA A 38 -2.27 -18.15 2.80
C ALA A 38 -1.95 -18.39 1.32
N ALA A 39 -2.86 -18.09 0.40
CA ALA A 39 -2.64 -18.21 -1.04
C ALA A 39 -1.48 -17.31 -1.53
N VAL A 40 -1.43 -16.06 -1.07
CA VAL A 40 -0.31 -15.13 -1.38
C VAL A 40 1.02 -15.68 -0.87
N ARG A 41 1.06 -16.18 0.37
CA ARG A 41 2.27 -16.80 0.96
C ARG A 41 2.71 -18.05 0.22
N ALA A 42 1.78 -18.90 -0.21
CA ALA A 42 2.09 -20.13 -0.94
C ALA A 42 2.63 -19.85 -2.35
N SER A 43 2.13 -18.80 -3.01
CA SER A 43 2.61 -18.40 -4.34
C SER A 43 3.99 -17.74 -4.29
N ARG A 44 4.15 -16.75 -3.38
CA ARG A 44 5.34 -15.90 -3.15
C ARG A 44 6.31 -15.80 -4.33
N ARG A 45 5.79 -15.44 -5.50
CA ARG A 45 6.57 -15.41 -6.74
C ARG A 45 7.62 -14.30 -6.68
N ARG A 46 8.87 -14.66 -6.95
CA ARG A 46 9.93 -13.66 -7.21
C ARG A 46 9.64 -12.89 -8.50
N LEU A 47 9.79 -11.57 -8.42
CA LEU A 47 9.60 -10.63 -9.50
C LEU A 47 10.95 -10.24 -10.11
N ALA A 48 11.00 -10.17 -11.44
CA ALA A 48 12.16 -9.69 -12.19
C ALA A 48 12.15 -8.17 -12.42
N ILE A 49 11.09 -7.48 -11.98
CA ILE A 49 10.89 -6.03 -12.13
C ILE A 49 11.31 -5.29 -10.84
N PRO A 50 11.65 -3.98 -10.91
CA PRO A 50 11.86 -3.17 -9.71
C PRO A 50 10.58 -3.09 -8.87
N VAL A 51 10.72 -3.03 -7.56
CA VAL A 51 9.60 -2.88 -6.62
C VAL A 51 9.95 -1.82 -5.60
N VAL A 52 9.10 -0.79 -5.48
CA VAL A 52 9.19 0.21 -4.41
C VAL A 52 7.96 0.07 -3.52
N VAL A 53 8.17 -0.19 -2.24
CA VAL A 53 7.10 -0.25 -1.23
C VAL A 53 7.06 1.09 -0.50
N VAL A 54 5.96 1.84 -0.64
CA VAL A 54 5.75 3.09 0.09
C VAL A 54 4.87 2.81 1.30
N THR A 55 5.41 3.02 2.51
CA THR A 55 4.75 2.68 3.77
C THR A 55 4.48 3.93 4.59
N ALA A 56 3.30 4.01 5.21
CA ALA A 56 2.94 5.11 6.11
C ALA A 56 3.78 5.05 7.39
N GLY A 57 4.32 6.18 7.83
CA GLY A 57 5.05 6.27 9.09
C GLY A 57 4.14 6.34 10.31
N ARG A 58 2.96 6.97 10.17
CA ARG A 58 1.99 7.14 11.26
C ARG A 58 0.92 6.06 11.25
N GLY A 59 0.57 5.55 12.43
CA GLY A 59 -0.52 4.58 12.61
C GLY A 59 -0.23 3.17 12.08
N ALA A 60 1.00 2.93 11.58
CA ALA A 60 1.49 1.61 11.22
C ALA A 60 2.07 0.92 12.46
N ASP A 61 1.38 -0.08 12.99
CA ASP A 61 1.92 -0.90 14.07
C ASP A 61 3.15 -1.71 13.60
N PRO A 62 3.97 -2.23 14.53
CA PRO A 62 5.19 -2.96 14.17
C PRO A 62 4.95 -4.17 13.24
N VAL A 63 3.87 -4.92 13.46
CA VAL A 63 3.54 -6.09 12.63
C VAL A 63 3.20 -5.63 11.23
N TRP A 64 2.40 -4.57 11.08
CA TRP A 64 2.12 -3.98 9.78
C TRP A 64 3.40 -3.54 9.08
N ARG A 65 4.32 -2.86 9.77
CA ARG A 65 5.59 -2.40 9.18
C ARG A 65 6.43 -3.58 8.67
N ASP A 66 6.46 -4.68 9.40
CA ASP A 66 7.20 -5.87 8.99
C ASP A 66 6.55 -6.59 7.81
N LEU A 67 5.22 -6.64 7.74
CA LEU A 67 4.51 -7.14 6.55
C LEU A 67 4.81 -6.28 5.31
N GLN A 68 4.90 -4.96 5.45
CA GLN A 68 5.29 -4.08 4.34
C GLN A 68 6.75 -4.32 3.92
N ARG A 69 7.65 -4.48 4.90
CA ARG A 69 9.07 -4.80 4.64
C ARG A 69 9.23 -6.13 3.93
N ASP A 70 8.43 -7.12 4.28
CA ASP A 70 8.46 -8.45 3.67
C ASP A 70 8.15 -8.43 2.16
N GLN A 71 7.41 -7.42 1.67
CA GLN A 71 7.15 -7.23 0.24
C GLN A 71 8.39 -6.79 -0.54
N VAL A 72 9.36 -6.13 0.10
CA VAL A 72 10.63 -5.75 -0.53
C VAL A 72 11.36 -6.97 -1.08
N GLY A 73 11.28 -8.10 -0.37
CA GLY A 73 11.90 -9.37 -0.75
C GLY A 73 11.29 -10.04 -2.01
N LEU A 74 10.19 -9.51 -2.55
CA LEU A 74 9.60 -10.03 -3.79
C LEU A 74 10.49 -9.74 -5.00
N SER A 75 11.40 -8.76 -4.93
CA SER A 75 12.34 -8.44 -6.01
C SER A 75 13.76 -8.30 -5.48
N GLN A 76 14.75 -8.74 -6.27
CA GLN A 76 16.17 -8.43 -5.99
C GLN A 76 16.48 -6.93 -6.15
N ARG A 77 15.59 -6.19 -6.84
CA ARG A 77 15.64 -4.74 -7.01
C ARG A 77 14.54 -4.06 -6.20
N GLY A 78 14.21 -4.65 -5.05
CA GLY A 78 13.22 -4.15 -4.11
C GLY A 78 13.79 -3.08 -3.18
N CYS A 79 13.00 -2.07 -2.83
CA CYS A 79 13.31 -1.15 -1.73
C CYS A 79 12.03 -0.62 -1.05
N GLN A 80 12.21 0.03 0.10
CA GLN A 80 11.12 0.60 0.89
C GLN A 80 11.37 2.08 1.19
N VAL A 81 10.31 2.89 1.08
CA VAL A 81 10.28 4.30 1.49
C VAL A 81 9.26 4.43 2.61
N ILE A 82 9.65 5.07 3.72
CA ILE A 82 8.72 5.40 4.81
C ILE A 82 8.29 6.86 4.69
N ALA A 83 6.99 7.08 4.52
CA ALA A 83 6.36 8.39 4.56
C ALA A 83 6.11 8.78 6.03
N GLU A 84 7.15 9.26 6.72
CA GLU A 84 7.17 9.48 8.18
C GLU A 84 6.05 10.39 8.72
N HIS A 85 5.56 11.30 7.89
CA HIS A 85 4.53 12.29 8.26
C HIS A 85 3.13 11.91 7.78
N SER A 86 2.95 10.76 7.13
CA SER A 86 1.67 10.33 6.56
C SER A 86 1.04 9.13 7.27
N GLY A 87 -0.30 9.07 7.23
CA GLY A 87 -1.09 7.90 7.61
C GLY A 87 -1.44 7.03 6.40
N HIS A 88 -2.50 6.21 6.51
CA HIS A 88 -2.89 5.24 5.47
C HIS A 88 -3.01 5.84 4.06
N ALA A 89 -3.57 7.04 3.93
CA ALA A 89 -3.73 7.72 2.64
C ALA A 89 -2.47 8.52 2.25
N ILE A 90 -1.38 7.82 1.94
CA ILE A 90 -0.06 8.43 1.71
C ILE A 90 -0.10 9.48 0.60
N ALA A 91 -0.78 9.20 -0.51
CA ALA A 91 -0.91 10.11 -1.64
C ALA A 91 -1.58 11.46 -1.28
N LEU A 92 -2.34 11.52 -0.20
CA LEU A 92 -2.96 12.76 0.29
C LEU A 92 -2.08 13.46 1.33
N GLY A 93 -1.48 12.70 2.25
CA GLY A 93 -0.71 13.27 3.36
C GLY A 93 0.74 13.61 3.02
N GLN A 94 1.36 12.91 2.07
CA GLN A 94 2.73 13.08 1.60
C GLN A 94 2.86 12.67 0.12
N PRO A 95 2.23 13.42 -0.80
CA PRO A 95 2.22 13.10 -2.24
C PRO A 95 3.63 12.95 -2.85
N GLU A 96 4.60 13.72 -2.35
CA GLU A 96 6.00 13.68 -2.78
C GLU A 96 6.62 12.29 -2.63
N ALA A 97 6.35 11.58 -1.54
CA ALA A 97 6.84 10.21 -1.32
C ALA A 97 6.32 9.23 -2.38
N VAL A 98 5.13 9.46 -2.92
CA VAL A 98 4.55 8.66 -4.00
C VAL A 98 5.16 9.05 -5.35
N VAL A 99 5.28 10.35 -5.63
CA VAL A 99 5.85 10.85 -6.88
C VAL A 99 7.29 10.39 -7.06
N ASP A 100 8.11 10.49 -6.01
CA ASP A 100 9.51 10.10 -6.08
C ASP A 100 9.68 8.58 -6.22
N ALA A 101 8.85 7.80 -5.53
CA ALA A 101 8.81 6.34 -5.71
C ALA A 101 8.47 5.94 -7.15
N ILE A 102 7.52 6.64 -7.80
CA ILE A 102 7.17 6.41 -9.20
C ILE A 102 8.34 6.73 -10.12
N ARG A 103 8.97 7.90 -9.95
CA ARG A 103 10.14 8.31 -10.75
C ARG A 103 11.26 7.28 -10.64
N ALA A 104 11.63 6.90 -9.42
CA ALA A 104 12.66 5.91 -9.15
C ALA A 104 12.35 4.55 -9.80
N THR A 105 11.09 4.09 -9.72
CA THR A 105 10.66 2.83 -10.36
C THR A 105 10.79 2.91 -11.88
N VAL A 106 10.38 4.02 -12.50
CA VAL A 106 10.46 4.23 -13.94
C VAL A 106 11.91 4.29 -14.42
N ASP A 107 12.79 4.97 -13.69
CA ASP A 107 14.20 5.08 -14.03
C ASP A 107 14.91 3.72 -13.94
N ALA A 108 14.64 2.94 -12.88
CA ALA A 108 15.13 1.57 -12.75
C ALA A 108 14.59 0.63 -13.85
N ALA A 109 13.32 0.79 -14.25
CA ALA A 109 12.72 0.00 -15.32
C ALA A 109 13.33 0.32 -16.71
N ARG A 110 13.75 1.56 -16.92
CA ARG A 110 14.38 2.01 -18.18
C ARG A 110 15.85 1.60 -18.32
N GLY A 111 16.40 0.83 -17.39
CA GLY A 111 17.81 0.39 -17.41
C GLY A 111 18.80 1.52 -17.12
N ARG A 112 18.34 2.59 -16.46
CA ARG A 112 19.21 3.70 -16.06
C ARG A 112 19.91 3.44 -14.72
N ASN A 113 19.55 2.35 -14.03
CA ASN A 113 20.17 1.95 -12.77
C ASN A 113 19.87 0.47 -12.45
N ASP A 114 20.90 -0.34 -12.21
CA ASP A 114 20.77 -1.74 -11.75
C ASP A 114 20.69 -1.86 -10.21
N ALA A 115 20.94 -0.75 -9.51
CA ALA A 115 20.82 -0.65 -8.06
C ALA A 115 19.34 -0.58 -7.60
N PRO A 116 19.05 -0.85 -6.31
CA PRO A 116 17.73 -0.62 -5.74
C PRO A 116 17.28 0.84 -5.98
N PRO A 117 16.02 1.08 -6.36
CA PRO A 117 15.55 2.41 -6.76
C PRO A 117 15.52 3.45 -5.63
N CYS A 118 15.61 3.04 -4.37
CA CYS A 118 15.63 3.93 -3.22
C CYS A 118 17.07 4.03 -2.71
N GLY A 119 17.72 5.16 -2.96
CA GLY A 119 19.07 5.51 -2.52
C GLY A 119 19.30 7.00 -2.69
#